data_AF-A0A2E7CSN6-F1
#
_entry.id   AF-A0A2E7CSN6-F1
#
_cell.length_a   1.000
_cell.length_b   1.000
_cell.length_c   1.000
_cell.angle_alpha   90.00
_cell.angle_beta   90.00
_cell.angle_gamma   90.00
#
_symmetry.space_group_name_H-M   'P 1'
#
loop_
_entity.id
_entity.type
_entity.pdbx_description
1 polymer ?
#
loop_
_entity_poly.entity_id
_entity_poly.type
_entity_poly.pdbx_seq_one_letter_code
_entity_poly.pdbx_strand_id
1 'polypeptide(L)'
;MEILKNIAYAGVGLASLTSEKVKETINELVEKGMISDTEGKKIVDEFFNSTEKKREEFENKFKVASEKITEKLAFLNKDKEIQELNEKINKLEIELQKAKQSKEKKDTKTKK
;
A
#
# COMPACT_ATOMS: atom_id res chain seq x y z
N MET A 1 0.11 -0.94 9.13
CA MET A 1 0.87 -2.13 8.69
C MET A 1 0.18 -3.45 8.99
N GLU A 2 -0.58 -3.59 10.09
CA GLU A 2 -1.23 -4.87 10.45
C GLU A 2 -2.23 -5.40 9.41
N ILE A 3 -3.02 -4.53 8.78
CA ILE A 3 -4.00 -4.92 7.75
C ILE A 3 -3.29 -5.56 6.53
N LEU A 4 -2.19 -4.98 6.07
CA LEU A 4 -1.41 -5.53 4.94
C LEU A 4 -0.81 -6.89 5.28
N LYS A 5 -0.34 -7.06 6.53
CA LYS A 5 0.18 -8.34 7.03
C LYS A 5 -0.90 -9.42 7.05
N ASN A 6 -2.10 -9.09 7.52
CA ASN A 6 -3.23 -10.02 7.54
C ASN A 6 -3.69 -10.40 6.14
N ILE A 7 -3.72 -9.45 5.20
CA ILE A 7 -4.03 -9.74 3.79
C ILE A 7 -2.97 -10.66 3.16
N ALA A 8 -1.69 -10.42 3.42
CA ALA A 8 -0.62 -11.27 2.93
C ALA A 8 -0.75 -12.70 3.46
N TYR A 9 -1.01 -12.88 4.76
CA TYR A 9 -1.23 -14.21 5.35
C TYR A 9 -2.47 -14.91 4.80
N ALA A 10 -3.58 -14.19 4.64
CA ALA A 10 -4.78 -14.73 4.01
C ALA A 10 -4.49 -15.17 2.55
N GLY A 11 -3.69 -14.38 1.82
CA GLY A 11 -3.26 -14.71 0.46
C GLY A 11 -2.42 -15.98 0.39
N VAL A 12 -1.45 -16.15 1.30
CA VAL A 12 -0.63 -17.37 1.38
C VAL A 12 -1.48 -18.58 1.75
N GLY A 13 -2.40 -18.44 2.72
CA GLY A 13 -3.31 -19.52 3.10
C GLY A 13 -4.20 -19.96 1.94
N LEU A 14 -4.79 -19.01 1.21
CA LEU A 14 -5.62 -19.29 0.03
C LEU A 14 -4.83 -19.94 -1.09
N ALA A 15 -3.59 -19.48 -1.34
CA ALA A 15 -2.70 -20.06 -2.35
C ALA A 15 -2.32 -21.51 -2.00
N SER A 16 -2.07 -21.81 -0.73
CA SER A 16 -1.79 -23.17 -0.26
C SER A 16 -2.98 -24.10 -0.49
N LEU A 17 -4.18 -23.69 -0.04
CA LEU A 17 -5.41 -24.47 -0.23
C LEU A 17 -5.72 -24.74 -1.71
N THR A 18 -5.54 -23.72 -2.56
CA THR A 18 -5.74 -23.87 -4.00
C THR A 18 -4.72 -24.85 -4.59
N SER A 19 -3.46 -24.74 -4.18
CA SER A 19 -2.37 -25.62 -4.65
C SER A 19 -2.61 -27.08 -4.26
N GLU A 20 -3.11 -27.32 -3.04
CA GLU A 20 -3.53 -28.65 -2.58
C GLU A 20 -4.71 -29.17 -3.40
N LYS A 21 -5.73 -28.34 -3.63
CA LYS A 21 -6.91 -28.73 -4.40
C LYS A 21 -6.58 -29.09 -5.86
N VAL A 22 -5.67 -28.36 -6.49
CA VAL A 22 -5.17 -28.69 -7.84
C VAL A 22 -4.51 -30.06 -7.86
N LYS A 23 -3.59 -30.33 -6.92
CA LYS A 23 -2.92 -31.64 -6.81
C LYS A 23 -3.92 -32.78 -6.58
N GLU A 24 -4.84 -32.59 -5.65
CA GLU A 24 -5.89 -33.57 -5.34
C GLU A 24 -6.76 -33.87 -6.56
N THR A 25 -7.22 -32.83 -7.28
CA THR A 25 -8.08 -32.99 -8.46
C THR A 25 -7.35 -33.77 -9.56
N ILE A 26 -6.08 -33.47 -9.80
CA ILE A 26 -5.29 -34.20 -10.81
C ILE A 26 -5.06 -35.65 -10.38
N ASN A 27 -4.74 -35.90 -9.10
CA ASN A 27 -4.59 -37.25 -8.58
C ASN A 27 -5.88 -38.07 -8.72
N GLU A 28 -7.05 -37.48 -8.44
CA GLU A 28 -8.34 -38.16 -8.64
C GLU A 28 -8.57 -38.54 -10.11
N LEU A 29 -8.15 -37.71 -11.07
CA LEU A 29 -8.27 -38.01 -12.50
C LEU A 29 -7.35 -39.17 -12.90
N VAL A 30 -6.15 -39.26 -12.30
CA VAL A 30 -5.23 -40.38 -12.47
C VAL A 30 -5.84 -41.67 -11.90
N GLU A 31 -6.35 -41.62 -10.66
CA GLU A 31 -6.96 -42.79 -9.98
C GLU A 31 -8.19 -43.33 -10.73
N LYS A 32 -8.99 -42.43 -11.32
CA LYS A 32 -10.14 -42.80 -12.17
C LYS A 32 -9.73 -43.31 -13.55
N GLY A 33 -8.44 -43.35 -13.86
CA GLY A 33 -7.89 -43.77 -15.14
C GLY A 33 -8.21 -42.84 -16.30
N MET A 34 -8.62 -41.58 -16.01
CA MET A 34 -8.95 -40.59 -17.04
C MET A 34 -7.70 -39.98 -17.66
N ILE A 35 -6.60 -39.94 -16.92
CA ILE A 35 -5.28 -39.50 -17.36
C ILE A 35 -4.19 -40.43 -16.81
N SER A 36 -3.02 -40.47 -17.43
CA SER A 36 -1.89 -41.26 -16.93
C SER A 36 -1.15 -40.56 -15.77
N ASP A 37 -0.43 -41.32 -14.93
CA ASP A 37 0.45 -40.78 -13.88
C ASP A 37 1.44 -39.74 -14.42
N THR A 38 2.02 -40.02 -15.59
CA THR A 38 3.00 -39.16 -16.25
C THR A 38 2.37 -37.85 -16.69
N GLU A 39 1.15 -37.91 -17.22
CA GLU A 39 0.39 -36.73 -17.66
C GLU A 39 -0.08 -35.89 -16.47
N GLY A 40 -0.58 -36.52 -15.41
CA GLY A 40 -0.93 -35.83 -14.17
C GLY A 40 0.24 -35.07 -13.56
N LYS A 41 1.41 -35.71 -13.43
CA LYS A 41 2.63 -35.03 -12.96
C LYS A 41 3.00 -33.85 -13.84
N LYS A 42 2.98 -34.02 -15.16
CA LYS A 42 3.30 -32.95 -16.11
C LYS A 42 2.36 -31.75 -15.97
N ILE A 43 1.06 -31.97 -15.80
CA ILE A 43 0.08 -30.89 -15.62
C ILE A 43 0.36 -30.10 -14.34
N VAL A 44 0.62 -30.81 -13.23
CA VAL A 44 0.95 -30.18 -11.94
C VAL A 44 2.24 -29.36 -12.07
N ASP A 45 3.28 -29.93 -12.66
CA ASP A 45 4.56 -29.26 -12.85
C ASP A 45 4.44 -28.03 -13.76
N GLU A 46 3.70 -28.12 -14.87
CA GLU A 46 3.44 -26.98 -15.77
C GLU A 46 2.64 -25.88 -15.07
N PHE A 47 1.67 -26.24 -14.22
CA PHE A 47 0.91 -25.27 -13.44
C PHE A 47 1.82 -24.48 -12.48
N PHE A 48 2.67 -25.17 -11.72
CA PHE A 48 3.59 -24.49 -10.79
C PHE A 48 4.65 -23.67 -11.53
N ASN A 49 5.26 -24.21 -12.59
CA ASN A 49 6.25 -23.50 -13.40
C ASN A 49 5.67 -22.25 -14.07
N SER A 50 4.46 -22.34 -14.64
CA SER A 50 3.80 -21.20 -15.27
C SER A 50 3.40 -20.14 -14.24
N THR A 51 3.01 -20.56 -13.04
CA THR A 51 2.69 -19.66 -11.92
C THR A 51 3.94 -18.94 -11.44
N GLU A 52 5.09 -19.61 -11.34
CA GLU A 52 6.36 -19.00 -10.94
C GLU A 52 6.83 -17.93 -11.92
N LYS A 53 6.74 -18.20 -13.23
CA LYS A 53 7.01 -17.19 -14.27
C LYS A 53 6.09 -15.97 -14.16
N LYS A 54 4.78 -16.20 -13.97
CA LYS A 54 3.81 -15.10 -13.79
C LYS A 54 4.03 -14.34 -12.49
N ARG A 55 4.51 -15.00 -11.44
CA ARG A 55 4.87 -14.38 -10.16
C ARG A 55 5.98 -13.36 -10.36
N GLU A 56 7.04 -13.68 -11.11
CA GLU A 56 8.13 -12.71 -11.39
C GLU A 56 7.61 -11.47 -12.13
N GLU A 57 6.79 -11.66 -13.17
CA GLU A 57 6.15 -10.54 -13.88
C GLU A 57 5.27 -9.69 -12.94
N PHE A 58 4.53 -10.37 -12.07
CA PHE A 58 3.69 -9.72 -11.08
C PHE A 58 4.51 -8.93 -10.07
N GLU A 59 5.62 -9.47 -9.56
CA GLU A 59 6.51 -8.78 -8.62
C GLU A 59 7.09 -7.50 -9.23
N ASN A 60 7.49 -7.55 -10.49
CA ASN A 60 7.98 -6.35 -11.20
C ASN A 60 6.88 -5.29 -11.32
N LYS A 61 5.67 -5.67 -11.73
CA LYS A 61 4.52 -4.75 -11.82
C LYS A 61 4.13 -4.21 -10.44
N PHE A 62 4.16 -5.06 -9.43
CA PHE A 62 3.86 -4.71 -8.05
C PHE A 62 4.88 -3.72 -7.49
N LYS A 63 6.17 -3.92 -7.75
CA LYS A 63 7.23 -2.98 -7.34
C LYS A 63 6.99 -1.59 -7.93
N VAL A 64 6.78 -1.49 -9.23
CA VAL A 64 6.48 -0.23 -9.92
C VAL A 64 5.20 0.43 -9.37
N ALA A 65 4.16 -0.35 -9.09
CA ALA A 65 2.93 0.17 -8.48
C ALA A 65 3.17 0.66 -7.05
N SER A 66 3.94 -0.07 -6.25
CA SER A 66 4.27 0.26 -4.86
C SER A 66 5.08 1.55 -4.75
N GLU A 67 6.03 1.77 -5.66
CA GLU A 67 6.82 3.00 -5.77
C GLU A 67 5.89 4.19 -6.06
N LYS A 68 5.02 4.07 -7.07
CA LYS A 68 4.03 5.12 -7.41
C LYS A 68 3.06 5.43 -6.28
N ILE A 69 2.59 4.41 -5.56
CA ILE A 69 1.70 4.60 -4.40
C ILE A 69 2.46 5.31 -3.28
N THR A 70 3.70 4.92 -3.01
CA THR A 70 4.54 5.53 -1.97
C THR A 70 4.82 7.00 -2.28
N GLU A 71 5.17 7.32 -3.53
CA GLU A 71 5.34 8.70 -3.99
C GLU A 71 4.07 9.54 -3.81
N LYS A 72 2.91 9.00 -4.20
CA LYS A 72 1.61 9.68 -4.02
C LYS A 72 1.28 9.89 -2.54
N LEU A 73 1.50 8.90 -1.69
CA LEU A 73 1.24 9.02 -0.25
C LEU A 73 2.22 10.00 0.42
N ALA A 74 3.49 10.00 0.03
CA ALA A 74 4.47 10.96 0.51
C ALA A 74 4.10 12.40 0.09
N PHE A 75 3.60 12.58 -1.13
CA PHE A 75 3.09 13.87 -1.60
C PHE A 75 1.88 14.35 -0.77
N LEU A 76 0.90 13.48 -0.53
CA LEU A 76 -0.28 13.81 0.28
C LEU A 76 0.07 14.20 1.72
N ASN A 77 1.10 13.57 2.31
CA ASN A 77 1.56 13.93 3.64
C ASN A 77 2.22 15.33 3.66
N LYS A 78 2.97 15.69 2.61
CA LYS A 78 3.58 17.01 2.48
C LYS A 78 2.52 18.11 2.32
N ASP A 79 1.47 17.87 1.54
CA ASP A 79 0.39 18.85 1.36
C ASP A 79 -0.31 19.16 2.69
N LYS A 80 -0.56 18.14 3.50
CA LYS A 80 -1.13 18.31 4.84
C LYS A 80 -0.20 19.13 5.75
N GLU A 81 1.10 18.83 5.71
CA GLU A 81 2.11 19.54 6.50
C GLU A 81 2.25 21.02 6.08
N ILE A 82 2.17 21.32 4.79
CA ILE A 82 2.16 22.67 4.23
C ILE A 82 0.91 23.45 4.67
N GLN A 83 -0.27 22.82 4.66
CA GLN A 83 -1.50 23.45 5.15
C GLN A 83 -1.39 23.82 6.64
N GLU A 84 -0.89 22.90 7.48
CA GLU A 84 -0.67 23.15 8.90
C GLU A 84 0.35 24.28 9.14
N LEU A 85 1.40 24.37 8.32
CA LEU A 85 2.38 25.46 8.39
C LEU A 85 1.75 26.81 8.04
N ASN A 86 0.97 26.88 6.97
CA ASN A 86 0.28 28.10 6.55
C ASN A 86 -0.70 28.61 7.61
N GLU A 87 -1.43 27.73 8.28
CA GLU A 87 -2.29 28.11 9.39
C GLU A 87 -1.51 28.71 10.57
N LYS A 88 -0.34 28.13 10.90
CA LYS A 88 0.54 28.67 11.95
C LYS A 88 1.07 30.05 11.58
N ILE A 89 1.50 30.23 10.33
CA ILE A 89 1.98 31.52 9.82
C ILE A 89 0.87 32.58 9.94
N ASN A 90 -0.34 32.28 9.46
CA ASN A 90 -1.47 33.21 9.56
C ASN A 90 -1.81 33.58 11.02
N LYS A 91 -1.78 32.62 11.94
CA LYS A 91 -1.99 32.90 13.38
C LYS A 91 -0.94 33.86 13.93
N LEU A 92 0.33 33.61 13.63
CA LEU A 92 1.44 34.47 14.06
C LEU A 92 1.33 35.87 13.45
N GLU A 93 0.96 36.00 12.18
CA GLU A 93 0.76 37.30 11.53
C GLU A 93 -0.37 38.11 12.19
N ILE A 94 -1.49 37.46 12.53
CA ILE A 94 -2.60 38.09 13.25
C ILE A 94 -2.15 38.55 14.65
N GLU A 95 -1.42 37.72 15.38
CA GLU A 95 -0.89 38.07 16.70
C GLU A 95 0.10 39.24 16.62
N LEU A 96 0.96 39.24 15.60
CA LEU A 96 1.97 40.28 15.39
C LEU A 96 1.32 41.61 14.99
N GLN A 97 0.25 41.60 14.19
CA GLN A 97 -0.57 42.78 13.92
C GLN A 97 -1.26 43.31 15.20
N LYS A 98 -1.86 42.43 16.01
CA LYS A 98 -2.45 42.82 17.30
C LYS A 98 -1.42 43.41 18.25
N ALA A 99 -0.22 42.84 18.31
CA ALA A 99 0.89 43.35 19.12
C ALA A 99 1.38 44.72 18.62
N LYS A 100 1.46 44.93 17.30
CA LYS A 100 1.79 46.24 16.70
C LYS A 100 0.73 47.31 17.00
N GLN A 101 -0.55 46.99 16.86
CA GLN A 101 -1.66 47.89 17.21
C GLN A 101 -1.72 48.23 18.71
N SER A 102 -1.27 47.30 19.57
CA SER A 102 -1.19 47.50 21.02
C SER A 102 -0.03 48.42 21.44
N LYS A 103 1.05 48.48 20.64
CA LYS A 103 2.15 49.43 20.85
C LYS A 103 1.76 50.86 20.41
N GLU A 104 1.08 50.99 19.28
CA GLU A 104 0.62 52.30 18.76
C GLU A 104 -0.39 53.00 19.70
N LYS A 105 -1.26 52.24 20.38
CA LYS A 105 -2.20 52.79 21.39
C LYS A 105 -1.53 53.22 22.71
N LYS A 106 -0.30 52.77 23.01
CA LYS A 106 0.43 53.19 24.22
C LYS A 106 1.15 54.53 24.02
N ASP A 107 1.65 54.83 22.81
CA ASP A 107 2.31 56.12 22.53
C ASP A 107 1.34 57.31 22.46
N THR A 108 0.06 57.09 22.15
CA THR A 108 -0.94 58.17 22.13
C THR A 108 -1.49 58.55 23.52
N LYS A 109 -1.28 57.73 24.55
CA LYS A 109 -1.77 58.02 25.93
C LYS A 109 -0.76 58.75 26.83
N THR A 110 0.50 58.90 26.42
CA THR A 110 1.53 59.61 27.21
C THR A 110 1.69 61.08 26.79
N LYS A 111 0.90 61.57 25.81
CA LYS A 111 0.97 62.95 25.29
C LYS A 111 -0.29 63.80 25.55
N LYS A 112 -1.18 63.39 26.46
CA LYS A 112 -2.34 64.22 26.86
C LYS A 112 -2.27 64.59 28.33
#